data_AF-A0A2H6IFU1-F1
#
_entry.id   AF-A0A2H6IFU1-F1
#
_cell.length_a   1.000
_cell.length_b   1.000
_cell.length_c   1.000
_cell.angle_alpha   90.00
_cell.angle_beta   90.00
_cell.angle_gamma   90.00
#
_symmetry.space_group_name_H-M   'P 1'
#
loop_
_entity.id
_entity.type
_entity.pdbx_description
1 polymer ?
#
loop_
_entity_poly.entity_id
_entity_poly.type
_entity_poly.pdbx_seq_one_letter_code
_entity_poly.pdbx_strand_id
1 'polypeptide(L)' 'MSGDADFVDLVTHLKGEGVRVEIAAVRKTTAKILIDEADYFHEITKEDWFIYKAPRKTKTKRT' A
#
# COMPACT_ATOMS: atom_id res chain seq x y z
N MET A 1 -2.73 -0.59 -2.84
CA MET A 1 -1.50 -0.41 -2.06
C MET A 1 -0.94 -1.77 -1.70
N SER A 2 -0.14 -2.36 -2.59
CA SER A 2 0.49 -3.66 -2.40
C SER A 2 1.67 -3.78 -3.35
N GLY A 3 2.71 -4.52 -2.95
CA GLY A 3 3.86 -4.84 -3.80
C GLY A 3 3.96 -6.31 -4.18
N ASP A 4 2.91 -7.10 -3.90
CA ASP A 4 2.91 -8.54 -4.07
C ASP A 4 2.73 -8.97 -5.54
N ALA A 5 3.53 -9.92 -5.99
CA ALA A 5 3.54 -10.38 -7.38
C ALA A 5 2.20 -10.98 -7.82
N ASP A 6 1.37 -11.45 -6.88
CA ASP A 6 0.02 -11.96 -7.15
C ASP A 6 -0.91 -10.93 -7.81
N PHE A 7 -0.58 -9.63 -7.75
CA PHE A 7 -1.38 -8.58 -8.37
C PHE A 7 -0.99 -8.27 -9.82
N VAL A 8 0.03 -8.92 -10.40
CA VAL A 8 0.50 -8.63 -11.77
C VAL A 8 -0.63 -8.81 -12.79
N ASP A 9 -1.34 -9.93 -12.76
CA ASP A 9 -2.42 -10.21 -13.72
C ASP A 9 -3.56 -9.18 -13.62
N LEU A 10 -3.86 -8.72 -12.39
CA LEU A 10 -4.87 -7.71 -12.15
C LEU A 10 -4.45 -6.35 -12.74
N VAL A 11 -3.19 -5.95 -12.54
CA VAL A 11 -2.67 -4.69 -13.08
C VAL A 11 -2.68 -4.71 -14.61
N THR A 12 -2.24 -5.80 -15.22
CA THR A 12 -2.24 -5.95 -16.69
C THR A 12 -3.66 -5.94 -17.25
N HIS A 13 -4.62 -6.60 -16.59
CA HIS A 13 -6.02 -6.58 -17.00
C HIS A 13 -6.61 -5.18 -16.97
N LEU A 14 -6.47 -4.46 -15.85
CA LEU A 14 -6.99 -3.10 -15.68
C LEU A 14 -6.36 -2.12 -16.68
N LYS A 15 -5.06 -2.26 -16.95
CA LYS A 15 -4.39 -1.47 -18.00
C LYS A 15 -4.92 -1.76 -19.39
N GLY A 16 -5.22 -3.02 -19.70
CA GLY A 16 -5.85 -3.43 -20.96
C GLY A 16 -7.23 -2.79 -21.17
N GLU A 17 -7.95 -2.50 -20.10
CA GLU A 17 -9.23 -1.77 -20.11
C GLU A 17 -9.08 -0.24 -20.19
N GLY A 18 -7.84 0.26 -20.22
CA GLY A 18 -7.55 1.70 -20.22
C GLY A 18 -7.72 2.36 -18.86
N VAL A 19 -7.77 1.58 -17.77
CA VAL A 19 -7.85 2.09 -16.41
C VAL A 19 -6.45 2.50 -15.95
N ARG A 20 -6.35 3.70 -15.35
CA ARG A 20 -5.12 4.16 -14.71
C ARG A 20 -4.87 3.36 -13.43
N VAL A 21 -3.68 2.80 -13.29
CA VAL A 21 -3.25 2.00 -12.15
C VAL A 21 -2.09 2.67 -11.43
N GLU A 22 -2.23 2.85 -10.13
CA GLU A 22 -1.19 3.40 -9.25
C GLU A 22 -0.84 2.41 -8.16
N ILE A 23 0.46 2.22 -7.92
CA ILE A 23 0.96 1.26 -6.95
C ILE A 23 1.70 2.00 -5.85
N ALA A 24 1.17 1.92 -4.63
CA ALA A 24 1.89 2.36 -3.44
C ALA A 24 2.39 1.14 -2.65
N ALA A 25 3.71 1.00 -2.50
CA ALA A 25 4.32 -0.15 -1.83
C ALA A 25 5.76 0.13 -1.36
N VAL A 26 6.30 -0.75 -0.50
CA VAL A 26 7.70 -0.69 -0.04
C VAL A 26 8.60 -1.22 -1.17
N ARG A 27 9.35 -0.32 -1.83
CA ARG A 27 10.16 -0.61 -3.02
C ARG A 27 11.08 -1.82 -2.89
N LYS A 28 11.65 -2.06 -1.71
CA LYS A 28 12.55 -3.18 -1.44
C LYS A 28 11.88 -4.55 -1.59
N THR A 29 10.58 -4.64 -1.31
CA THR A 29 9.81 -5.90 -1.34
C THR A 29 8.85 -5.97 -2.52
N THR A 30 8.73 -4.91 -3.31
CA THR A 30 7.82 -4.86 -4.46
C THR A 30 8.39 -5.64 -5.64
N ALA A 31 7.55 -6.45 -6.29
CA ALA A 31 7.90 -7.10 -7.54
C ALA A 31 8.20 -6.07 -8.64
N LYS A 32 9.32 -6.22 -9.34
CA LYS A 32 9.79 -5.23 -10.33
C LYS A 32 8.79 -5.03 -11.48
N ILE A 33 8.13 -6.09 -11.91
CA ILE A 33 7.08 -6.06 -12.95
C ILE A 33 5.95 -5.10 -12.58
N LEU A 34 5.53 -5.06 -11.31
CA LEU A 34 4.49 -4.13 -10.87
C LEU A 34 4.93 -2.66 -10.99
N ILE A 35 6.20 -2.37 -10.72
CA ILE A 35 6.75 -1.01 -10.82
C ILE A 35 6.79 -0.59 -12.29
N ASP A 36 7.20 -1.50 -13.18
CA ASP A 36 7.32 -1.23 -14.61
C ASP A 36 5.94 -1.14 -15.30
N GLU A 37 4.97 -1.94 -14.85
CA GLU A 37 3.60 -1.95 -15.38
C GLU A 37 2.69 -0.86 -14.78
N ALA A 38 2.99 -0.27 -13.62
CA ALA A 38 2.15 0.79 -13.06
C ALA A 38 2.26 2.10 -13.85
N ASP A 39 1.20 2.93 -13.84
CA ASP A 39 1.31 4.31 -14.38
C ASP A 39 2.10 5.21 -13.44
N TYR A 40 1.88 5.03 -12.13
CA TYR A 40 2.61 5.72 -11.08
C TYR A 40 2.97 4.76 -9.96
N PHE A 41 4.21 4.88 -9.48
CA PHE A 41 4.69 4.16 -8.32
C PHE A 41 4.96 5.12 -7.16
N HIS A 42 4.31 4.87 -6.03
CA HIS A 42 4.49 5.61 -4.78
C HIS A 42 5.25 4.73 -3.78
N GLU A 43 6.51 5.07 -3.54
CA GLU A 43 7.31 4.37 -2.54
C GLU A 43 6.79 4.70 -1.13
N ILE A 44 6.44 3.67 -0.36
CA ILE A 44 6.10 3.80 1.05
C ILE A 44 7.38 3.75 1.87
N THR A 45 7.71 4.86 2.54
CA THR A 45 8.88 4.99 3.40
C THR A 45 8.50 4.90 4.88
N LYS A 46 9.48 5.06 5.79
CA LYS A 46 9.22 4.99 7.22
C LYS A 46 8.41 6.16 7.75
N GLU A 47 8.40 7.26 6.99
CA GLU A 47 7.74 8.51 7.30
C GLU A 47 6.23 8.42 7.03
N ASP A 48 5.78 7.47 6.19
CA ASP A 48 4.39 7.30 5.78
C ASP A 48 3.55 6.43 6.72
N TRP A 49 4.17 5.77 7.72
CA TRP A 49 3.46 4.90 8.64
C TRP A 49 3.70 5.30 10.10
N PHE A 50 2.66 5.17 10.90
CA PHE A 50 2.72 5.41 12.34
C PHE A 50 2.15 4.21 13.09
N ILE A 51 2.67 4.00 14.29
CA ILE A 51 2.11 3.00 15.20
C ILE A 51 0.95 3.67 15.93
N TYR A 52 -0.28 3.26 15.61
CA TYR A 52 -1.45 3.70 16.35
C TYR A 52 -1.37 3.19 17.80
N LYS A 53 -1.27 4.13 18.75
CA LYS A 53 -1.36 3.83 20.18
C LYS A 53 -2.78 4.13 20.64
N ALA A 54 -3.58 3.08 20.83
CA ALA A 54 -4.94 3.23 21.30
C ALA A 54 -4.97 4.06 22.60
N PRO A 55 -5.91 5.01 22.75
CA PRO A 55 -6.01 5.82 23.96
C PRO A 55 -6.24 4.90 25.16
N ARG A 56 -5.41 5.05 26.19
CA ARG A 56 -5.50 4.25 27.41
C ARG A 56 -6.81 4.59 28.10
N LYS A 57 -7.76 3.64 28.16
CA LYS A 57 -9.04 3.82 28.87
C LYS A 57 -8.73 4.23 30.31
N THR A 58 -9.01 5.48 30.65
CA THR A 58 -8.99 5.95 32.03
C THR A 58 -10.13 5.23 32.76
N LYS A 59 -9.79 4.38 33.74
CA LYS A 59 -10.79 3.80 34.63
C LYS A 59 -11.33 4.95 35.49
N THR A 60 -12.48 5.50 35.13
CA THR A 60 -13.24 6.39 36.00
C THR A 60 -13.54 5.63 37.29
N LYS A 61 -12.83 5.92 38.38
CA LYS A 61 -13.21 5.47 39.71
C LYS A 61 -14.55 6.15 40.03
N ARG A 62 -15.62 5.37 40.04
CA ARG A 62 -16.88 5.78 40.67
C ARG A 62 -16.65 5.76 42.18
N THR A 63 -16.52 6.93 42.78
CA THR A 63 -16.71 7.17 44.22
C THR A 63 -18.17 7.45 44.49
#